data_AF-A0AAW6HUQ0-F1
#
_entry.id   AF-A0AAW6HUQ0-F1
#
_cell.length_a   1.000
_cell.length_b   1.000
_cell.length_c   1.000
_cell.angle_alpha   90.00
_cell.angle_beta   90.00
_cell.angle_gamma   90.00
#
_symmetry.space_group_name_H-M   'P 1'
#
loop_
_entity.id
_entity.type
_entity.pdbx_description
1 polymer ?
#
loop_
_entity_poly.entity_id
_entity_poly.type
_entity_poly.pdbx_seq_one_letter_code
_entity_poly.pdbx_strand_id
1 'polypeptide(L)'
;MTQGSLFASLRVLIRFCLAVLICPVAIAQNVAAMKPSPQQIAWQDLEFGVIVHFNPNTWLDQEWGDGSANPKVFNPTHVDPGQWARAAKAAGAKYLILVAKHHDGFALWPTAQSEYSVKNSPWMGGKGDVVKLTAAAVRQQGMGFGIYLSPWDRHEPKYANVDDYNQFYAAQLVELASHYGPLTEWWLDGAGSAGHEYDFDKYLEQLRTYQPNTMVFADTALFKYGDIRWVGNEAGVIEGENWNVIDRHGDLRWRPVEVDTPLHRLEWFWHPNNERTLKSVDELLTIWEKSVGRGGQLVLGIAPDTRGLLPEADVKRLQAMGAAIQARYGAGKNLVPVHVKNHQAIVAAVDSDVDTFWSAPHGSHSAMLELHFKQPITFDAALTMEWLNDGQLVQKYAIEVWQKGKWVRVAQAQAIGKMKIDHFGSLTASRVRLNILSSVDAAHIREFQLFNIGNSRAAH
;
A
#
# COMPACT_ATOMS: atom_id res chain seq x y z
N MET A 1 75.48 -33.87 30.15
CA MET A 1 74.73 -32.72 30.72
C MET A 1 73.68 -32.31 29.71
N THR A 2 72.48 -31.99 30.22
CA THR A 2 71.24 -31.54 29.52
C THR A 2 70.63 -32.51 28.49
N GLN A 3 69.63 -33.26 28.93
CA GLN A 3 68.74 -34.12 28.14
C GLN A 3 67.55 -33.33 27.59
N GLY A 4 67.14 -33.67 26.36
CA GLY A 4 65.94 -33.17 25.70
C GLY A 4 64.70 -34.07 25.87
N SER A 5 63.57 -33.50 25.43
CA SER A 5 62.28 -34.08 24.97
C SER A 5 61.79 -35.43 25.53
N LEU A 6 60.52 -35.50 25.96
CA LEU A 6 59.46 -36.30 25.30
C LEU A 6 58.10 -36.23 26.06
N PHE A 7 57.08 -35.79 25.32
CA PHE A 7 55.66 -36.20 25.26
C PHE A 7 54.74 -36.38 26.48
N ALA A 8 53.65 -35.61 26.38
CA ALA A 8 52.23 -36.01 26.39
C ALA A 8 51.56 -36.45 27.70
N SER A 9 50.53 -35.68 28.10
CA SER A 9 49.18 -36.15 28.44
C SER A 9 48.32 -34.96 28.87
N LEU A 10 47.60 -34.32 27.94
CA LEU A 10 46.61 -33.28 28.28
C LEU A 10 45.20 -33.84 28.12
N ARG A 11 44.47 -33.80 29.24
CA ARG A 11 43.11 -34.31 29.44
C ARG A 11 42.12 -33.58 28.54
N VAL A 12 41.45 -34.32 27.66
CA VAL A 12 40.28 -33.87 26.91
C VAL A 12 39.06 -33.97 27.83
N LEU A 13 38.50 -32.83 28.22
CA LEU A 13 37.22 -32.77 28.94
C LEU A 13 36.10 -32.72 27.89
N ILE A 14 35.45 -33.85 27.63
CA ILE A 14 34.27 -33.94 26.76
C ILE A 14 33.08 -33.34 27.52
N ARG A 15 32.67 -32.12 27.16
CA ARG A 15 31.35 -31.59 27.52
C ARG A 15 30.35 -32.05 26.46
N PHE A 16 29.55 -33.06 26.80
CA PHE A 16 28.35 -33.43 26.06
C PHE A 16 27.31 -32.31 26.23
N CYS A 17 27.29 -31.35 25.32
CA CYS A 17 26.11 -30.52 25.12
C CYS A 17 25.14 -31.30 24.24
N LEU A 18 24.12 -31.90 24.86
CA LEU A 18 22.98 -32.46 24.17
C LEU A 18 22.22 -31.28 23.53
N ALA A 19 22.57 -30.93 22.30
CA ALA A 19 21.76 -30.05 21.49
C ALA A 19 20.47 -30.81 21.16
N VAL A 20 19.44 -30.61 21.97
CA VAL A 20 18.07 -30.92 21.55
C VAL A 20 17.81 -29.99 20.38
N LEU A 21 17.95 -30.53 19.17
CA LEU A 21 17.38 -29.96 17.96
C LEU A 21 15.86 -29.97 18.16
N ILE A 22 15.37 -28.93 18.83
CA ILE A 22 14.00 -28.49 18.64
C ILE A 22 14.01 -27.94 17.22
N CYS A 23 13.77 -28.82 16.24
CA CYS A 23 13.21 -28.35 14.98
C CYS A 23 12.02 -27.48 15.39
N PRO A 24 11.95 -26.20 15.02
CA PRO A 24 10.66 -25.57 14.97
C PRO A 24 9.88 -26.41 13.95
N VAL A 25 9.03 -27.31 14.45
CA VAL A 25 7.87 -27.71 13.69
C VAL A 25 7.19 -26.37 13.47
N ALA A 26 7.39 -25.79 12.28
CA ALA A 26 6.50 -24.78 11.78
C ALA A 26 5.14 -25.44 11.85
N ILE A 27 4.40 -25.15 12.93
CA ILE A 27 2.97 -25.39 12.94
C ILE A 27 2.55 -24.69 11.66
N ALA A 28 2.11 -25.46 10.68
CA ALA A 28 1.36 -24.93 9.56
C ALA A 28 0.13 -24.31 10.20
N GLN A 29 0.28 -23.09 10.72
CA GLN A 29 -0.84 -22.28 11.13
C GLN A 29 -1.68 -22.22 9.86
N ASN A 30 -2.95 -22.61 9.99
CA ASN A 30 -3.88 -22.67 8.88
C ASN A 30 -4.33 -21.24 8.54
N VAL A 31 -3.34 -20.42 8.17
CA VAL A 31 -3.35 -18.99 7.82
C VAL A 31 -4.36 -18.72 6.71
N ALA A 32 -4.64 -19.70 5.85
CA ALA A 32 -5.42 -19.55 4.63
C ALA A 32 -6.93 -19.73 4.76
N ALA A 33 -7.47 -19.99 5.96
CA ALA A 33 -8.92 -20.00 6.18
C ALA A 33 -9.50 -18.59 6.45
N MET A 34 -8.66 -17.60 6.68
CA MET A 34 -9.13 -16.23 6.90
C MET A 34 -9.38 -15.53 5.58
N LYS A 35 -10.61 -15.04 5.45
CA LYS A 35 -11.07 -14.29 4.29
C LYS A 35 -11.07 -12.78 4.61
N PRO A 36 -10.78 -11.94 3.61
CA PRO A 36 -10.98 -10.51 3.73
C PRO A 36 -12.45 -10.17 3.96
N SER A 37 -12.70 -9.03 4.59
CA SER A 37 -14.03 -8.41 4.52
C SER A 37 -14.32 -7.88 3.10
N PRO A 38 -15.59 -7.67 2.72
CA PRO A 38 -15.92 -7.01 1.46
C PRO A 38 -15.26 -5.62 1.31
N GLN A 39 -15.08 -4.88 2.41
CA GLN A 39 -14.40 -3.59 2.44
C GLN A 39 -12.91 -3.73 2.10
N GLN A 40 -12.24 -4.76 2.66
CA GLN A 40 -10.84 -5.05 2.34
C GLN A 40 -10.65 -5.41 0.87
N ILE A 41 -11.55 -6.20 0.28
CA ILE A 41 -11.54 -6.48 -1.16
C ILE A 41 -11.71 -5.19 -1.96
N ALA A 42 -12.75 -4.42 -1.67
CA ALA A 42 -13.03 -3.18 -2.39
C ALA A 42 -11.87 -2.18 -2.31
N TRP A 43 -11.18 -2.13 -1.17
CA TRP A 43 -10.00 -1.29 -1.00
C TRP A 43 -8.77 -1.83 -1.74
N GLN A 44 -8.50 -3.14 -1.71
CA GLN A 44 -7.41 -3.75 -2.47
C GLN A 44 -7.62 -3.61 -3.99
N ASP A 45 -8.87 -3.53 -4.46
CA ASP A 45 -9.20 -3.25 -5.86
C ASP A 45 -8.90 -1.80 -6.29
N LEU A 46 -8.66 -0.88 -5.35
CA LEU A 46 -8.26 0.50 -5.68
C LEU A 46 -6.80 0.61 -6.12
N GLU A 47 -5.92 -0.27 -5.64
CA GLU A 47 -4.49 -0.43 -5.94
C GLU A 47 -3.58 0.77 -5.58
N PHE A 48 -4.02 2.00 -5.85
CA PHE A 48 -3.20 3.20 -5.78
C PHE A 48 -4.01 4.41 -5.30
N GLY A 49 -3.52 5.07 -4.26
CA GLY A 49 -4.00 6.34 -3.74
C GLY A 49 -2.89 7.38 -3.60
N VAL A 50 -3.27 8.56 -3.14
CA VAL A 50 -2.32 9.62 -2.74
C VAL A 50 -2.69 10.17 -1.37
N ILE A 51 -1.70 10.70 -0.64
CA ILE A 51 -1.92 11.44 0.60
C ILE A 51 -1.40 12.87 0.45
N VAL A 52 -2.21 13.85 0.87
CA VAL A 52 -1.90 15.28 0.74
C VAL A 52 -1.48 15.85 2.09
N HIS A 53 -0.22 16.28 2.18
CA HIS A 53 0.32 17.01 3.33
C HIS A 53 0.34 18.52 3.02
N PHE A 54 -0.47 19.30 3.74
CA PHE A 54 -0.61 20.73 3.51
C PHE A 54 -1.13 21.46 4.74
N ASN A 55 -0.26 22.19 5.45
CA ASN A 55 -0.62 22.94 6.66
C ASN A 55 0.43 24.04 6.93
N PRO A 56 0.50 24.69 8.12
CA PRO A 56 1.52 25.70 8.41
C PRO A 56 2.97 25.27 8.10
N ASN A 57 3.30 23.99 8.18
CA ASN A 57 4.63 23.47 7.89
C ASN A 57 5.08 23.79 6.45
N THR A 58 4.14 23.90 5.50
CA THR A 58 4.39 24.34 4.11
C THR A 58 4.99 25.75 4.03
N TRP A 59 4.64 26.66 4.95
CA TRP A 59 5.21 28.02 4.99
C TRP A 59 6.46 28.09 5.86
N LEU A 60 6.58 27.18 6.82
CA LEU A 60 7.70 27.14 7.76
C LEU A 60 8.88 26.31 7.27
N ASP A 61 8.75 25.67 6.10
CA ASP A 61 9.79 24.82 5.51
C ASP A 61 10.15 23.64 6.44
N GLN A 62 9.11 22.98 6.96
CA GLN A 62 9.22 21.94 7.99
C GLN A 62 8.52 20.66 7.56
N GLU A 63 9.06 19.52 7.99
CA GLU A 63 8.33 18.25 7.96
C GLU A 63 7.45 18.11 9.20
N TRP A 64 8.00 18.44 10.38
CA TRP A 64 7.35 18.29 11.68
C TRP A 64 7.29 19.61 12.46
N GLY A 65 6.15 20.31 12.39
CA GLY A 65 5.89 21.49 13.21
C GLY A 65 5.78 21.17 14.71
N ASP A 66 6.16 22.11 15.56
CA ASP A 66 6.18 21.95 17.03
C ASP A 66 4.89 22.32 17.76
N GLY A 67 3.85 22.71 17.00
CA GLY A 67 2.58 23.17 17.54
C GLY A 67 2.57 24.64 17.99
N SER A 68 3.66 25.39 17.81
CA SER A 68 3.74 26.81 18.22
C SER A 68 3.48 27.81 17.07
N ALA A 69 3.35 27.32 15.84
CA ALA A 69 3.15 28.18 14.67
C ALA A 69 1.93 29.09 14.86
N ASN A 70 2.03 30.35 14.44
CA ASN A 70 0.87 31.23 14.50
C ASN A 70 -0.15 30.81 13.41
N PRO A 71 -1.45 30.61 13.70
CA PRO A 71 -2.46 30.30 12.68
C PRO A 71 -2.45 31.25 11.47
N LYS A 72 -1.97 32.49 11.66
CA LYS A 72 -1.84 33.48 10.60
C LYS A 72 -0.83 33.14 9.51
N VAL A 73 0.08 32.21 9.78
CA VAL A 73 1.05 31.72 8.79
C VAL A 73 0.35 30.95 7.66
N PHE A 74 -0.74 30.24 7.97
CA PHE A 74 -1.53 29.54 6.96
C PHE A 74 -2.35 30.54 6.14
N ASN A 75 -1.87 30.89 4.94
CA ASN A 75 -2.55 31.85 4.08
C ASN A 75 -2.35 31.59 2.58
N PRO A 76 -2.85 30.46 2.05
CA PRO A 76 -2.71 30.16 0.64
C PRO A 76 -3.55 31.10 -0.23
N THR A 77 -3.00 31.45 -1.39
CA THR A 77 -3.63 32.41 -2.32
C THR A 77 -4.64 31.75 -3.25
N HIS A 78 -4.49 30.46 -3.55
CA HIS A 78 -5.28 29.72 -4.52
C HIS A 78 -5.31 28.20 -4.21
N VAL A 79 -6.05 27.80 -3.18
CA VAL A 79 -6.30 26.39 -2.87
C VAL A 79 -7.20 25.77 -3.95
N ASP A 80 -6.68 24.85 -4.76
CA ASP A 80 -7.45 24.08 -5.76
C ASP A 80 -7.27 22.56 -5.56
N PRO A 81 -8.07 21.93 -4.66
CA PRO A 81 -8.07 20.48 -4.50
C PRO A 81 -8.53 19.73 -5.75
N GLY A 82 -9.21 20.41 -6.68
CA GLY A 82 -9.51 19.87 -8.00
C GLY A 82 -8.25 19.65 -8.83
N GLN A 83 -7.26 20.54 -8.75
CA GLN A 83 -5.95 20.35 -9.40
C GLN A 83 -5.23 19.16 -8.80
N TRP A 84 -5.26 19.00 -7.47
CA TRP A 84 -4.66 17.86 -6.77
C TRP A 84 -5.28 16.54 -7.24
N ALA A 85 -6.62 16.46 -7.21
CA ALA A 85 -7.36 15.26 -7.61
C ALA A 85 -7.17 14.92 -9.11
N ARG A 86 -7.16 15.92 -10.00
CA ARG A 86 -6.88 15.70 -11.44
C ARG A 86 -5.47 15.17 -11.68
N ALA A 87 -4.46 15.71 -10.98
CA ALA A 87 -3.08 15.26 -11.10
C ALA A 87 -2.91 13.82 -10.56
N ALA A 88 -3.48 13.53 -9.39
CA ALA A 88 -3.49 12.20 -8.81
C ALA A 88 -4.17 11.16 -9.72
N LYS A 89 -5.35 11.49 -10.25
CA LYS A 89 -6.06 10.64 -11.22
C LYS A 89 -5.26 10.39 -12.49
N ALA A 90 -4.54 11.40 -12.98
CA ALA A 90 -3.68 11.25 -14.14
C ALA A 90 -2.49 10.30 -13.90
N ALA A 91 -2.02 10.16 -12.66
CA ALA A 91 -1.05 9.14 -12.27
C ALA A 91 -1.65 7.72 -12.17
N GLY A 92 -2.99 7.62 -12.11
CA GLY A 92 -3.72 6.36 -11.97
C GLY A 92 -4.36 6.15 -10.60
N ALA A 93 -4.19 7.09 -9.66
CA ALA A 93 -4.76 6.98 -8.31
C ALA A 93 -6.30 6.93 -8.34
N LYS A 94 -6.88 6.18 -7.42
CA LYS A 94 -8.33 5.96 -7.27
C LYS A 94 -8.91 6.61 -6.02
N TYR A 95 -8.07 7.01 -5.07
CA TYR A 95 -8.48 7.71 -3.87
C TYR A 95 -7.44 8.74 -3.43
N LEU A 96 -7.86 9.70 -2.61
CA LEU A 96 -7.02 10.74 -2.04
C LEU A 96 -7.31 10.87 -0.54
N ILE A 97 -6.28 10.77 0.28
CA ILE A 97 -6.30 11.02 1.72
C ILE A 97 -5.83 12.46 1.96
N LEU A 98 -6.58 13.23 2.75
CA LEU A 98 -6.13 14.54 3.21
C LEU A 98 -5.66 14.46 4.65
N VAL A 99 -4.47 14.99 4.93
CA VAL A 99 -4.00 15.27 6.29
C VAL A 99 -4.83 16.40 6.87
N ALA A 100 -5.96 16.08 7.49
CA ALA A 100 -6.87 17.05 8.07
C ALA A 100 -6.25 17.73 9.29
N LYS A 101 -5.41 17.00 10.04
CA LYS A 101 -4.55 17.51 11.12
C LYS A 101 -3.29 16.63 11.21
N HIS A 102 -2.13 17.26 11.14
CA HIS A 102 -0.83 16.60 11.36
C HIS A 102 -0.40 16.71 12.84
N HIS A 103 0.79 16.22 13.20
CA HIS A 103 1.29 16.22 14.58
C HIS A 103 1.38 17.60 15.22
N ASP A 104 1.57 18.66 14.43
CA ASP A 104 1.58 20.04 14.93
C ASP A 104 0.21 20.50 15.45
N GLY A 105 -0.88 19.77 15.18
CA GLY A 105 -2.21 20.02 15.74
C GLY A 105 -3.06 21.02 14.95
N PHE A 106 -2.55 21.66 13.89
CA PHE A 106 -3.35 22.64 13.13
C PHE A 106 -4.43 21.95 12.30
N ALA A 107 -5.71 22.23 12.59
CA ALA A 107 -6.84 21.61 11.89
C ALA A 107 -7.22 22.37 10.61
N LEU A 108 -7.33 21.64 9.50
CA LEU A 108 -7.67 22.17 8.17
C LEU A 108 -9.17 22.38 7.91
N TRP A 109 -10.00 22.15 8.93
CA TRP A 109 -11.43 22.45 8.93
C TRP A 109 -11.76 23.34 10.14
N PRO A 110 -12.87 24.10 10.11
CA PRO A 110 -13.26 24.97 11.22
C PRO A 110 -13.87 24.14 12.37
N THR A 111 -13.06 23.30 13.01
CA THR A 111 -13.45 22.45 14.15
C THR A 111 -14.03 23.30 15.29
N ALA A 112 -15.03 22.77 15.99
CA ALA A 112 -15.54 23.40 17.20
C ALA A 112 -14.66 23.10 18.44
N GLN A 113 -13.72 22.16 18.33
CA GLN A 113 -12.96 21.64 19.47
C GLN A 113 -11.72 22.47 19.82
N SER A 114 -11.18 23.24 18.87
CA SER A 114 -9.96 24.03 19.06
C SER A 114 -9.97 25.34 18.27
N GLU A 115 -9.32 26.36 18.83
CA GLU A 115 -9.00 27.60 18.12
C GLU A 115 -7.82 27.45 17.15
N TYR A 116 -7.05 26.37 17.25
CA TYR A 116 -5.89 26.12 16.40
C TYR A 116 -6.29 25.43 15.09
N SER A 117 -6.97 26.21 14.26
CA SER A 117 -7.52 25.75 12.98
C SER A 117 -7.56 26.87 11.96
N VAL A 118 -7.98 26.52 10.73
CA VAL A 118 -8.27 27.48 9.65
C VAL A 118 -9.22 28.60 10.08
N LYS A 119 -10.05 28.41 11.13
CA LYS A 119 -10.95 29.44 11.70
C LYS A 119 -10.21 30.71 12.12
N ASN A 120 -8.96 30.57 12.60
CA ASN A 120 -8.13 31.70 13.04
C ASN A 120 -6.99 32.04 12.07
N SER A 121 -7.05 31.47 10.85
CA SER A 121 -6.17 31.85 9.75
C SER A 121 -6.77 33.01 8.93
N PRO A 122 -5.95 33.85 8.25
CA PRO A 122 -6.45 34.88 7.34
C PRO A 122 -7.06 34.29 6.06
N TRP A 123 -6.77 33.03 5.75
CA TRP A 123 -7.28 32.37 4.54
C TRP A 123 -8.80 32.40 4.51
N MET A 124 -9.35 32.95 3.41
CA MET A 124 -10.79 33.18 3.24
C MET A 124 -11.45 33.93 4.42
N GLY A 125 -10.69 34.77 5.13
CA GLY A 125 -11.15 35.49 6.31
C GLY A 125 -11.60 34.57 7.45
N GLY A 126 -10.91 33.44 7.64
CA GLY A 126 -11.22 32.45 8.69
C GLY A 126 -12.43 31.57 8.41
N LYS A 127 -12.97 31.61 7.18
CA LYS A 127 -14.17 30.85 6.78
C LYS A 127 -13.86 29.68 5.85
N GLY A 128 -12.58 29.42 5.61
CA GLY A 128 -12.13 28.35 4.75
C GLY A 128 -12.29 26.98 5.41
N ASP A 129 -12.43 25.95 4.58
CA ASP A 129 -12.55 24.55 4.99
C ASP A 129 -11.90 23.68 3.90
N VAL A 130 -10.64 23.30 4.11
CA VAL A 130 -9.88 22.53 3.10
C VAL A 130 -10.44 21.13 2.99
N VAL A 131 -10.93 20.54 4.09
CA VAL A 131 -11.50 19.18 4.11
C VAL A 131 -12.74 19.12 3.23
N LYS A 132 -13.66 20.09 3.37
CA LYS A 132 -14.86 20.16 2.53
C LYS A 132 -14.54 20.37 1.05
N LEU A 133 -13.63 21.29 0.74
CA LEU A 133 -13.24 21.56 -0.65
C LEU A 133 -12.60 20.33 -1.30
N THR A 134 -11.75 19.62 -0.54
CA THR A 134 -11.07 18.41 -1.02
C THR A 134 -12.04 17.26 -1.21
N ALA A 135 -12.91 16.99 -0.23
CA ALA A 135 -13.92 15.94 -0.32
C ALA A 135 -14.86 16.12 -1.52
N ALA A 136 -15.25 17.36 -1.83
CA ALA A 136 -16.07 17.68 -3.00
C ALA A 136 -15.30 17.47 -4.32
N ALA A 137 -14.07 17.97 -4.41
CA ALA A 137 -13.25 17.89 -5.61
C ALA A 137 -12.87 16.44 -5.98
N VAL A 138 -12.50 15.63 -4.98
CA VAL A 138 -12.13 14.21 -5.15
C VAL A 138 -13.32 13.41 -5.68
N ARG A 139 -14.52 13.62 -5.12
CA ARG A 139 -15.74 12.96 -5.60
C ARG A 139 -16.15 13.40 -7.00
N GLN A 140 -15.94 14.68 -7.35
CA GLN A 140 -16.18 15.15 -8.72
C GLN A 140 -15.28 14.43 -9.74
N GLN A 141 -14.11 13.95 -9.33
CA GLN A 141 -13.23 13.11 -10.16
C GLN A 141 -13.60 11.62 -10.16
N GLY A 142 -14.62 11.22 -9.39
CA GLY A 142 -15.02 9.81 -9.23
C GLY A 142 -14.02 9.01 -8.38
N MET A 143 -13.27 9.68 -7.51
CA MET A 143 -12.28 9.06 -6.63
C MET A 143 -12.83 8.90 -5.19
N GLY A 144 -12.28 7.94 -4.45
CA GLY A 144 -12.50 7.79 -3.02
C GLY A 144 -11.82 8.90 -2.20
N PHE A 145 -12.40 9.28 -1.06
CA PHE A 145 -11.83 10.33 -0.18
C PHE A 145 -11.50 9.74 1.18
N GLY A 146 -10.29 9.95 1.68
CA GLY A 146 -9.84 9.53 3.00
C GLY A 146 -9.38 10.69 3.86
N ILE A 147 -9.23 10.43 5.15
CA ILE A 147 -8.81 11.42 6.14
C ILE A 147 -7.67 10.85 6.97
N TYR A 148 -6.61 11.62 7.12
CA TYR A 148 -5.59 11.41 8.14
C TYR A 148 -5.89 12.37 9.30
N LEU A 149 -5.93 11.84 10.53
CA LEU A 149 -6.09 12.60 11.76
C LEU A 149 -5.04 12.14 12.77
N SER A 150 -3.94 12.89 12.90
CA SER A 150 -2.83 12.55 13.81
C SER A 150 -3.32 12.28 15.23
N PRO A 151 -3.07 11.08 15.79
CA PRO A 151 -3.29 10.82 17.21
C PRO A 151 -2.40 11.68 18.11
N TRP A 152 -1.12 11.83 17.75
CA TRP A 152 -0.21 12.73 18.46
C TRP A 152 -0.55 14.19 18.17
N ASP A 153 -0.67 15.02 19.21
CA ASP A 153 -0.93 16.45 19.07
C ASP A 153 0.05 17.25 19.91
N ARG A 154 0.85 18.11 19.25
CA ARG A 154 1.88 18.93 19.87
C ARG A 154 1.37 20.31 20.29
N HIS A 155 0.16 20.69 19.90
CA HIS A 155 -0.45 21.97 20.24
C HIS A 155 -1.43 21.85 21.42
N GLU A 156 -2.29 20.84 21.41
CA GLU A 156 -3.45 20.77 22.28
C GLU A 156 -3.06 20.52 23.76
N PRO A 157 -3.34 21.47 24.68
CA PRO A 157 -2.98 21.30 26.09
C PRO A 157 -3.64 20.09 26.76
N LYS A 158 -4.83 19.68 26.28
CA LYS A 158 -5.51 18.46 26.78
C LYS A 158 -4.69 17.20 26.54
N TYR A 159 -3.73 17.17 25.61
CA TYR A 159 -2.85 16.02 25.37
C TYR A 159 -2.08 15.57 26.63
N ALA A 160 -1.90 16.45 27.62
CA ALA A 160 -1.29 16.07 28.90
C ALA A 160 -2.19 15.21 29.81
N ASN A 161 -3.51 15.20 29.57
CA ASN A 161 -4.50 14.42 30.31
C ASN A 161 -5.19 13.43 29.35
N VAL A 162 -5.04 12.13 29.63
CA VAL A 162 -5.55 11.04 28.80
C VAL A 162 -7.06 11.15 28.56
N ASP A 163 -7.86 11.37 29.60
CA ASP A 163 -9.32 11.39 29.47
C ASP A 163 -9.82 12.62 28.69
N ASP A 164 -9.23 13.79 28.95
CA ASP A 164 -9.60 15.03 28.27
C ASP A 164 -9.19 14.98 26.79
N TYR A 165 -8.01 14.44 26.49
CA TYR A 165 -7.56 14.29 25.11
C TYR A 165 -8.40 13.25 24.36
N ASN A 166 -8.76 12.14 25.01
CA ASN A 166 -9.62 11.13 24.39
C ASN A 166 -10.99 11.70 24.00
N GLN A 167 -11.59 12.54 24.86
CA GLN A 167 -12.84 13.23 24.54
C GLN A 167 -12.67 14.23 23.38
N PHE A 168 -11.57 14.98 23.38
CA PHE A 168 -11.25 15.94 22.33
C PHE A 168 -11.06 15.27 20.96
N TYR A 169 -10.24 14.22 20.89
CA TYR A 169 -9.97 13.48 19.67
C TYR A 169 -11.23 12.82 19.13
N ALA A 170 -12.01 12.17 20.00
CA ALA A 170 -13.30 11.57 19.65
C ALA A 170 -14.27 12.60 19.04
N ALA A 171 -14.34 13.82 19.61
CA ALA A 171 -15.20 14.87 19.08
C ALA A 171 -14.75 15.34 17.68
N GLN A 172 -13.44 15.52 17.45
CA GLN A 172 -12.90 15.84 16.12
C GLN A 172 -13.15 14.70 15.11
N LEU A 173 -12.98 13.45 15.53
CA LEU A 173 -13.28 12.28 14.71
C LEU A 173 -14.74 12.29 14.26
N VAL A 174 -15.68 12.54 15.18
CA VAL A 174 -17.11 12.61 14.85
C VAL A 174 -17.42 13.74 13.87
N GLU A 175 -16.83 14.94 14.05
CA GLU A 175 -17.00 16.05 13.10
C GLU A 175 -16.60 15.65 11.67
N LEU A 176 -15.44 14.98 11.54
CA LEU A 176 -14.88 14.54 10.26
C LEU A 176 -15.64 13.36 9.65
N ALA A 177 -16.02 12.39 10.48
CA ALA A 177 -16.71 11.18 10.04
C ALA A 177 -18.19 11.42 9.67
N SER A 178 -18.85 12.43 10.25
CA SER A 178 -20.29 12.65 10.03
C SER A 178 -20.65 13.72 8.99
N HIS A 179 -19.75 14.67 8.70
CA HIS A 179 -20.10 15.85 7.89
C HIS A 179 -19.46 15.92 6.51
N TYR A 180 -18.47 15.08 6.21
CA TYR A 180 -17.70 15.17 4.96
C TYR A 180 -18.02 14.06 3.96
N GLY A 181 -19.12 13.32 4.16
CA GLY A 181 -19.59 12.23 3.30
C GLY A 181 -18.84 10.91 3.50
N PRO A 182 -19.07 9.90 2.64
CA PRO A 182 -18.43 8.59 2.77
C PRO A 182 -16.91 8.69 2.70
N LEU A 183 -16.22 8.01 3.61
CA LEU A 183 -14.77 7.90 3.63
C LEU A 183 -14.34 6.54 3.07
N THR A 184 -13.27 6.55 2.27
CA THR A 184 -12.59 5.33 1.82
C THR A 184 -11.65 4.83 2.90
N GLU A 185 -10.95 5.75 3.55
CA GLU A 185 -9.88 5.42 4.47
C GLU A 185 -9.73 6.43 5.60
N TRP A 186 -9.36 5.93 6.78
CA TRP A 186 -9.00 6.69 7.96
C TRP A 186 -7.59 6.32 8.39
N TRP A 187 -6.68 7.30 8.36
CA TRP A 187 -5.25 7.11 8.61
C TRP A 187 -4.88 7.43 10.05
N LEU A 188 -4.40 6.43 10.79
CA LEU A 188 -3.89 6.55 12.15
C LEU A 188 -2.38 6.36 12.18
N ASP A 189 -1.66 7.48 12.30
CA ASP A 189 -0.21 7.52 12.39
C ASP A 189 0.29 7.12 13.78
N GLY A 190 1.31 6.26 13.83
CA GLY A 190 1.95 5.82 15.07
C GLY A 190 3.07 6.74 15.55
N ALA A 191 3.57 7.65 14.70
CA ALA A 191 4.66 8.56 15.05
C ALA A 191 4.32 9.43 16.27
N GLY A 192 5.23 9.47 17.24
CA GLY A 192 5.07 10.23 18.49
C GLY A 192 3.99 9.74 19.46
N SER A 193 3.23 8.70 19.10
CA SER A 193 2.15 8.14 19.92
C SER A 193 2.64 7.23 21.05
N ALA A 194 3.93 6.87 21.06
CA ALA A 194 4.50 6.00 22.07
C ALA A 194 4.41 6.62 23.48
N GLY A 195 3.80 5.89 24.42
CA GLY A 195 3.70 6.29 25.83
C GLY A 195 2.47 7.15 26.17
N HIS A 196 1.65 7.54 25.20
CA HIS A 196 0.32 8.10 25.44
C HIS A 196 -0.74 6.99 25.34
N GLU A 197 -1.74 7.02 26.22
CA GLU A 197 -2.84 6.05 26.21
C GLU A 197 -4.03 6.63 25.43
N TYR A 198 -4.50 5.88 24.45
CA TYR A 198 -5.61 6.28 23.58
C TYR A 198 -6.75 5.27 23.68
N ASP A 199 -7.99 5.76 23.75
CA ASP A 199 -9.19 4.93 23.72
C ASP A 199 -9.57 4.54 22.28
N PHE A 200 -8.68 3.82 21.58
CA PHE A 200 -8.90 3.43 20.19
C PHE A 200 -10.09 2.50 20.00
N ASP A 201 -10.42 1.67 21.00
CA ASP A 201 -11.62 0.81 20.92
C ASP A 201 -12.87 1.69 20.74
N LYS A 202 -12.99 2.77 21.52
CA LYS A 202 -14.09 3.75 21.37
C LYS A 202 -13.99 4.59 20.11
N TYR A 203 -12.80 5.03 19.71
CA TYR A 203 -12.62 5.80 18.46
C TYR A 203 -13.10 5.00 17.26
N LEU A 204 -12.74 3.72 17.21
CA LEU A 204 -13.15 2.82 16.14
C LEU A 204 -14.65 2.52 16.22
N GLU A 205 -15.22 2.31 17.41
CA GLU A 205 -16.68 2.14 17.56
C GLU A 205 -17.44 3.35 16.97
N GLN A 206 -16.99 4.57 17.30
CA GLN A 206 -17.58 5.78 16.74
C GLN A 206 -17.36 5.90 15.24
N LEU A 207 -16.14 5.66 14.75
CA LEU A 207 -15.86 5.68 13.31
C LEU A 207 -16.75 4.69 12.57
N ARG A 208 -16.89 3.46 13.06
CA ARG A 208 -17.74 2.42 12.45
C ARG A 208 -19.23 2.77 12.52
N THR A 209 -19.67 3.53 13.52
CA THR A 209 -21.06 4.00 13.61
C THR A 209 -21.39 4.96 12.46
N TYR A 210 -20.51 5.91 12.16
CA TYR A 210 -20.75 6.90 11.09
C TYR A 210 -20.28 6.43 9.71
N GLN A 211 -19.26 5.57 9.68
CA GLN A 211 -18.49 5.21 8.51
C GLN A 211 -18.16 3.70 8.53
N PRO A 212 -19.19 2.82 8.44
CA PRO A 212 -19.03 1.37 8.61
C PRO A 212 -18.17 0.70 7.53
N ASN A 213 -17.99 1.36 6.38
CA ASN A 213 -17.22 0.82 5.25
C ASN A 213 -15.80 1.38 5.13
N THR A 214 -15.42 2.32 6.01
CA THR A 214 -14.12 2.99 5.94
C THR A 214 -13.01 2.06 6.42
N MET A 215 -11.97 1.92 5.61
CA MET A 215 -10.77 1.19 6.01
C MET A 215 -9.94 2.00 6.99
N VAL A 216 -9.33 1.34 7.97
CA VAL A 216 -8.45 1.98 8.95
C VAL A 216 -7.02 1.52 8.73
N PHE A 217 -6.17 2.46 8.33
CA PHE A 217 -4.73 2.29 8.38
C PHE A 217 -4.23 2.50 9.80
N ALA A 218 -3.34 1.61 10.23
CA ALA A 218 -2.62 1.77 11.48
C ALA A 218 -1.15 1.35 11.32
N ASP A 219 -0.26 2.22 11.80
CA ASP A 219 1.15 1.90 11.99
C ASP A 219 1.33 0.82 13.09
N THR A 220 2.52 0.23 13.16
CA THR A 220 3.03 -0.73 14.13
C THR A 220 2.64 -0.44 15.58
N ALA A 221 2.68 0.81 16.03
CA ALA A 221 2.28 1.19 17.39
C ALA A 221 0.77 0.99 17.65
N LEU A 222 -0.04 1.05 16.61
CA LEU A 222 -1.51 1.04 16.66
C LEU A 222 -2.10 -0.20 15.98
N PHE A 223 -1.26 -1.17 15.65
CA PHE A 223 -1.55 -2.30 14.77
C PHE A 223 -2.77 -3.14 15.19
N LYS A 224 -3.09 -3.20 16.49
CA LYS A 224 -4.29 -3.87 17.02
C LYS A 224 -5.59 -3.33 16.38
N TYR A 225 -5.59 -2.06 16.00
CA TYR A 225 -6.75 -1.27 15.63
C TYR A 225 -6.92 -1.09 14.10
N GLY A 226 -5.91 -1.44 13.30
CA GLY A 226 -5.95 -1.30 11.84
C GLY A 226 -6.58 -2.48 11.11
N ASP A 227 -7.37 -2.18 10.09
CA ASP A 227 -7.74 -3.15 9.05
C ASP A 227 -6.63 -3.31 8.01
N ILE A 228 -5.82 -2.25 7.82
CA ILE A 228 -4.67 -2.15 6.92
C ILE A 228 -3.40 -2.06 7.77
N ARG A 229 -2.31 -2.66 7.29
CA ARG A 229 -0.99 -2.54 7.93
C ARG A 229 -0.04 -1.64 7.16
N TRP A 230 0.80 -0.93 7.90
CA TRP A 230 2.00 -0.31 7.35
C TRP A 230 3.00 -1.35 6.81
N VAL A 231 3.69 -0.99 5.71
CA VAL A 231 4.74 -1.82 5.11
C VAL A 231 6.02 -1.91 5.95
N GLY A 232 6.25 -0.94 6.85
CA GLY A 232 7.45 -0.89 7.69
C GLY A 232 8.58 0.00 7.18
N ASN A 233 8.36 0.74 6.09
CA ASN A 233 9.30 1.71 5.52
C ASN A 233 8.55 2.75 4.68
N GLU A 234 9.16 3.91 4.46
CA GLU A 234 8.63 4.96 3.56
C GLU A 234 9.38 5.01 2.21
N ALA A 235 10.10 3.94 1.86
CA ALA A 235 10.87 3.85 0.63
C ALA A 235 10.02 3.38 -0.56
N GLY A 236 8.74 3.06 -0.33
CA GLY A 236 7.82 2.63 -1.38
C GLY A 236 8.00 1.17 -1.79
N VAL A 237 8.43 0.29 -0.88
CA VAL A 237 8.82 -1.09 -1.22
C VAL A 237 8.26 -2.12 -0.26
N ILE A 238 7.65 -3.18 -0.80
CA ILE A 238 7.42 -4.43 -0.08
C ILE A 238 8.65 -5.32 -0.21
N GLU A 239 9.29 -5.61 0.93
CA GLU A 239 10.39 -6.56 0.99
C GLU A 239 9.89 -8.00 0.98
N GLY A 240 10.47 -8.85 0.11
CA GLY A 240 10.11 -10.27 0.03
C GLY A 240 8.71 -10.55 -0.52
N GLU A 241 8.06 -11.57 0.04
CA GLU A 241 6.74 -12.05 -0.35
C GLU A 241 5.64 -11.38 0.46
N ASN A 242 4.50 -11.09 -0.18
CA ASN A 242 3.40 -10.40 0.47
C ASN A 242 2.25 -11.35 0.83
N TRP A 243 2.06 -11.54 2.14
CA TRP A 243 0.93 -12.26 2.70
C TRP A 243 -0.06 -11.28 3.31
N ASN A 244 -1.34 -11.43 3.00
CA ASN A 244 -2.39 -10.58 3.59
C ASN A 244 -2.78 -11.08 4.97
N VAL A 245 -2.59 -12.37 5.25
CA VAL A 245 -2.77 -12.91 6.58
C VAL A 245 -1.45 -12.88 7.33
N ILE A 246 -1.42 -12.14 8.43
CA ILE A 246 -0.25 -12.05 9.30
C ILE A 246 -0.64 -12.17 10.77
N ASP A 247 0.21 -12.84 11.54
CA ASP A 247 0.19 -12.83 13.01
C ASP A 247 1.12 -11.72 13.50
N ARG A 248 0.58 -10.80 14.28
CA ARG A 248 1.40 -9.92 15.13
C ARG A 248 0.81 -9.95 16.53
N HIS A 249 1.68 -10.21 17.50
CA HIS A 249 1.33 -10.23 18.92
C HIS A 249 0.20 -11.22 19.27
N GLY A 250 0.04 -12.30 18.51
CA GLY A 250 -0.99 -13.32 18.74
C GLY A 250 -2.33 -13.02 18.07
N ASP A 251 -2.44 -11.90 17.34
CA ASP A 251 -3.62 -11.52 16.56
C ASP A 251 -3.43 -11.86 15.08
N LEU A 252 -3.59 -13.13 14.73
CA LEU A 252 -3.63 -13.59 13.34
C LEU A 252 -4.88 -13.01 12.64
N ARG A 253 -4.71 -12.10 11.67
CA ARG A 253 -5.82 -11.46 10.92
C ARG A 253 -5.48 -11.24 9.45
N TRP A 254 -6.51 -11.12 8.60
CA TRP A 254 -6.36 -10.53 7.27
C TRP A 254 -6.13 -9.02 7.43
N ARG A 255 -4.94 -8.55 7.04
CA ARG A 255 -4.47 -7.17 7.15
C ARG A 255 -3.63 -6.84 5.92
N PRO A 256 -4.22 -6.41 4.80
CA PRO A 256 -3.45 -6.11 3.61
C PRO A 256 -2.49 -4.94 3.86
N VAL A 257 -1.42 -4.89 3.07
CA VAL A 257 -0.35 -3.89 3.24
C VAL A 257 -0.62 -2.64 2.43
N GLU A 258 -0.42 -1.50 3.07
CA GLU A 258 -0.25 -0.22 2.40
C GLU A 258 1.21 0.23 2.47
N VAL A 259 1.67 0.77 1.34
CA VAL A 259 3.05 1.14 1.03
C VAL A 259 3.04 2.63 0.74
N ASP A 260 3.41 3.41 1.74
CA ASP A 260 3.44 4.85 1.67
C ASP A 260 4.85 5.35 1.32
N THR A 261 4.93 6.41 0.50
CA THR A 261 6.19 7.10 0.21
C THR A 261 5.90 8.47 -0.38
N PRO A 262 6.71 9.51 -0.11
CA PRO A 262 6.50 10.81 -0.74
C PRO A 262 6.83 10.81 -2.24
N LEU A 263 6.31 11.75 -3.02
CA LEU A 263 6.67 11.96 -4.43
C LEU A 263 8.08 12.54 -4.55
N HIS A 264 8.46 13.39 -3.60
CA HIS A 264 9.83 13.83 -3.39
C HIS A 264 10.55 12.84 -2.46
N ARG A 265 11.89 12.82 -2.46
CA ARG A 265 12.64 11.91 -1.57
C ARG A 265 12.71 12.52 -0.18
N LEU A 266 12.14 11.80 0.81
CA LEU A 266 12.16 12.15 2.24
C LEU A 266 11.42 13.45 2.59
N GLU A 267 10.50 13.89 1.74
CA GLU A 267 9.80 15.17 1.87
C GLU A 267 8.30 14.94 1.73
N TRP A 268 7.58 14.89 2.85
CA TRP A 268 6.13 14.79 2.87
C TRP A 268 5.46 16.14 2.63
N PHE A 269 6.04 17.22 3.15
CA PHE A 269 5.61 18.60 2.89
C PHE A 269 6.38 19.22 1.73
N TRP A 270 5.85 20.34 1.22
CA TRP A 270 6.50 21.08 0.15
C TRP A 270 7.64 21.91 0.71
N HIS A 271 8.77 21.90 -0.01
CA HIS A 271 9.95 22.71 0.28
C HIS A 271 10.32 23.57 -0.94
N PRO A 272 10.82 24.81 -0.76
CA PRO A 272 11.23 25.65 -1.88
C PRO A 272 12.50 25.09 -2.57
N ASN A 273 12.54 25.16 -3.91
CA ASN A 273 13.67 24.72 -4.74
C ASN A 273 14.03 23.21 -4.58
N ASN A 274 13.02 22.36 -4.37
CA ASN A 274 13.19 20.93 -4.14
C ASN A 274 13.06 20.06 -5.40
N GLU A 275 13.13 20.62 -6.61
CA GLU A 275 12.94 19.86 -7.86
C GLU A 275 13.95 18.70 -8.02
N ARG A 276 15.12 18.81 -7.38
CA ARG A 276 16.15 17.75 -7.36
C ARG A 276 15.72 16.49 -6.58
N THR A 277 14.79 16.63 -5.64
CA THR A 277 14.29 15.53 -4.81
C THR A 277 13.09 14.84 -5.46
N LEU A 278 12.47 15.44 -6.48
CA LEU A 278 11.38 14.85 -7.26
C LEU A 278 11.81 13.53 -7.90
N LYS A 279 11.14 12.44 -7.54
CA LYS A 279 11.45 11.08 -8.03
C LYS A 279 11.32 10.99 -9.55
N SER A 280 12.17 10.19 -10.18
CA SER A 280 12.12 9.99 -11.63
C SER A 280 10.90 9.13 -12.06
N VAL A 281 10.52 9.13 -13.35
CA VAL A 281 9.44 8.23 -13.82
C VAL A 281 9.84 6.77 -13.62
N ASP A 282 11.10 6.41 -13.94
CA ASP A 282 11.60 5.04 -13.75
C ASP A 282 11.58 4.60 -12.28
N GLU A 283 11.90 5.51 -11.37
CA GLU A 283 11.84 5.26 -9.93
C GLU A 283 10.40 5.08 -9.45
N LEU A 284 9.47 5.92 -9.91
CA LEU A 284 8.05 5.80 -9.58
C LEU A 284 7.42 4.52 -10.15
N LEU A 285 7.82 4.09 -11.35
CA LEU A 285 7.42 2.78 -11.89
C LEU A 285 7.98 1.63 -11.06
N THR A 286 9.25 1.73 -10.64
CA THR A 286 9.86 0.73 -9.75
C THR A 286 9.12 0.63 -8.42
N ILE A 287 8.73 1.78 -7.84
CA ILE A 287 7.92 1.84 -6.62
C ILE A 287 6.56 1.18 -6.86
N TRP A 288 5.87 1.51 -7.95
CA TRP A 288 4.58 0.90 -8.29
C TRP A 288 4.68 -0.62 -8.46
N GLU A 289 5.68 -1.13 -9.17
CA GLU A 289 5.91 -2.57 -9.34
C GLU A 289 6.31 -3.26 -8.02
N LYS A 290 7.03 -2.56 -7.13
CA LYS A 290 7.42 -3.07 -5.80
C LYS A 290 6.36 -2.87 -4.71
N SER A 291 5.21 -2.28 -5.03
CA SER A 291 4.06 -2.09 -4.15
C SER A 291 2.84 -2.80 -4.72
N VAL A 292 2.15 -2.18 -5.68
CA VAL A 292 0.98 -2.71 -6.39
C VAL A 292 1.32 -4.01 -7.10
N GLY A 293 2.45 -4.06 -7.81
CA GLY A 293 2.93 -5.28 -8.48
C GLY A 293 3.32 -6.43 -7.53
N ARG A 294 3.28 -6.19 -6.21
CA ARG A 294 3.46 -7.20 -5.15
C ARG A 294 2.19 -7.37 -4.29
N GLY A 295 1.05 -6.87 -4.76
CA GLY A 295 -0.25 -7.09 -4.16
C GLY A 295 -0.52 -6.24 -2.92
N GLY A 296 0.27 -5.19 -2.72
CA GLY A 296 -0.03 -4.13 -1.75
C GLY A 296 -0.73 -2.95 -2.39
N GLN A 297 -1.01 -1.96 -1.56
CA GLN A 297 -1.57 -0.68 -1.96
C GLN A 297 -0.48 0.38 -1.96
N LEU A 298 -0.36 1.18 -3.02
CA LEU A 298 0.53 2.34 -3.01
C LEU A 298 -0.23 3.57 -2.50
N VAL A 299 0.36 4.33 -1.56
CA VAL A 299 -0.06 5.69 -1.24
C VAL A 299 1.11 6.64 -1.47
N LEU A 300 0.99 7.48 -2.50
CA LEU A 300 2.03 8.45 -2.85
C LEU A 300 1.76 9.80 -2.18
N GLY A 301 2.71 10.27 -1.37
CA GLY A 301 2.64 11.59 -0.73
C GLY A 301 2.83 12.72 -1.73
N ILE A 302 1.91 13.66 -1.77
CA ILE A 302 1.98 14.86 -2.61
C ILE A 302 1.78 16.11 -1.75
N ALA A 303 2.44 17.21 -2.11
CA ALA A 303 2.47 18.40 -1.28
C ALA A 303 2.18 19.66 -2.11
N PRO A 304 1.03 20.32 -1.88
CA PRO A 304 0.78 21.66 -2.39
C PRO A 304 1.78 22.67 -1.82
N ASP A 305 2.18 23.63 -2.66
CA ASP A 305 3.03 24.74 -2.25
C ASP A 305 2.25 25.84 -1.51
N THR A 306 2.92 26.94 -1.18
CA THR A 306 2.32 28.09 -0.48
C THR A 306 1.18 28.79 -1.24
N ARG A 307 1.00 28.53 -2.54
CA ARG A 307 -0.18 28.99 -3.29
C ARG A 307 -1.40 28.13 -2.95
N GLY A 308 -1.22 26.87 -2.55
CA GLY A 308 -2.28 25.87 -2.44
C GLY A 308 -2.45 25.04 -3.72
N LEU A 309 -1.40 24.97 -4.55
CA LEU A 309 -1.34 24.20 -5.78
C LEU A 309 -0.20 23.20 -5.71
N LEU A 310 -0.34 22.03 -6.34
CA LEU A 310 0.82 21.19 -6.62
C LEU A 310 1.76 21.95 -7.58
N PRO A 311 3.09 21.91 -7.34
CA PRO A 311 4.06 22.43 -8.28
C PRO A 311 3.86 21.87 -9.69
N GLU A 312 4.11 22.69 -10.70
CA GLU A 312 3.89 22.32 -12.10
C GLU A 312 4.77 21.13 -12.54
N ALA A 313 5.95 20.97 -11.93
CA ALA A 313 6.82 19.83 -12.14
C ALA A 313 6.21 18.52 -11.62
N ASP A 314 5.57 18.56 -10.45
CA ASP A 314 4.93 17.42 -9.80
C ASP A 314 3.72 16.95 -10.60
N VAL A 315 2.88 17.90 -11.06
CA VAL A 315 1.74 17.59 -11.94
C VAL A 315 2.22 16.87 -13.21
N LYS A 316 3.28 17.37 -13.86
CA LYS A 316 3.86 16.73 -15.04
C LYS A 316 4.45 15.36 -14.72
N ARG A 317 5.07 15.19 -13.55
CA ARG A 317 5.64 13.92 -13.11
C ARG A 317 4.56 12.86 -12.89
N LEU A 318 3.47 13.23 -12.21
CA LEU A 318 2.32 12.37 -11.97
C LEU A 318 1.67 11.93 -13.29
N GLN A 319 1.47 12.85 -14.23
CA GLN A 319 0.99 12.53 -15.58
C GLN A 319 1.91 11.56 -16.32
N ALA A 320 3.23 11.79 -16.27
CA ALA A 320 4.21 10.93 -16.93
C ALA A 320 4.27 9.53 -16.29
N MET A 321 4.15 9.44 -14.96
CA MET A 321 4.04 8.16 -14.24
C MET A 321 2.83 7.37 -14.72
N GLY A 322 1.63 7.97 -14.72
CA GLY A 322 0.42 7.29 -15.16
C GLY A 322 0.47 6.86 -16.63
N ALA A 323 1.00 7.72 -17.52
CA ALA A 323 1.22 7.36 -18.91
C ALA A 323 2.17 6.16 -19.07
N ALA A 324 3.22 6.08 -18.24
CA ALA A 324 4.17 4.97 -18.29
C ALA A 324 3.59 3.66 -17.73
N ILE A 325 2.76 3.72 -16.67
CA ILE A 325 2.01 2.55 -16.18
C ILE A 325 1.08 2.04 -17.28
N GLN A 326 0.30 2.93 -17.92
CA GLN A 326 -0.60 2.56 -19.01
C GLN A 326 0.15 2.02 -20.24
N ALA A 327 1.36 2.51 -20.51
CA ALA A 327 2.18 1.99 -21.60
C ALA A 327 2.61 0.53 -21.38
N ARG A 328 2.85 0.13 -20.12
CA ARG A 328 3.24 -1.24 -19.73
C ARG A 328 2.04 -2.17 -19.53
N TYR A 329 1.06 -1.74 -18.76
CA TYR A 329 -0.01 -2.59 -18.20
C TYR A 329 -1.42 -2.14 -18.54
N GLY A 330 -1.57 -1.09 -19.37
CA GLY A 330 -2.87 -0.55 -19.74
C GLY A 330 -3.73 -1.48 -20.60
N ALA A 331 -4.96 -1.03 -20.86
CA ALA A 331 -5.90 -1.77 -21.71
C ALA A 331 -5.28 -2.11 -23.08
N GLY A 332 -5.41 -3.37 -23.50
CA GLY A 332 -4.85 -3.88 -24.75
C GLY A 332 -3.33 -4.17 -24.72
N LYS A 333 -2.66 -4.01 -23.58
CA LYS A 333 -1.25 -4.42 -23.41
C LYS A 333 -1.09 -5.87 -23.01
N ASN A 334 -2.11 -6.47 -22.39
CA ASN A 334 -2.15 -7.90 -22.12
C ASN A 334 -2.19 -8.66 -23.47
N LEU A 335 -1.18 -9.50 -23.69
CA LEU A 335 -1.01 -10.26 -24.93
C LEU A 335 -1.95 -11.48 -25.00
N VAL A 336 -2.48 -11.95 -23.88
CA VAL A 336 -3.20 -13.23 -23.80
C VAL A 336 -4.51 -13.24 -24.60
N PRO A 337 -5.45 -12.27 -24.42
CA PRO A 337 -6.77 -12.32 -25.08
C PRO A 337 -6.69 -12.36 -26.61
N VAL A 338 -5.66 -11.73 -27.19
CA VAL A 338 -5.49 -11.61 -28.65
C VAL A 338 -4.96 -12.91 -29.27
N HIS A 339 -4.15 -13.67 -28.53
CA HIS A 339 -3.35 -14.76 -29.09
C HIS A 339 -3.80 -16.16 -28.67
N VAL A 340 -4.60 -16.28 -27.61
CA VAL A 340 -4.99 -17.57 -27.02
C VAL A 340 -5.91 -18.40 -27.93
N LYS A 341 -5.76 -19.72 -27.89
CA LYS A 341 -6.54 -20.70 -28.69
C LYS A 341 -7.58 -21.44 -27.85
N ASN A 342 -7.32 -21.68 -26.57
CA ASN A 342 -8.12 -22.56 -25.69
C ASN A 342 -9.16 -21.81 -24.83
N HIS A 343 -10.03 -21.02 -25.45
CA HIS A 343 -10.86 -20.05 -24.74
C HIS A 343 -11.74 -20.63 -23.61
N GLN A 344 -12.45 -21.75 -23.80
CA GLN A 344 -13.52 -22.12 -22.87
C GLN A 344 -13.09 -22.53 -21.44
N ALA A 345 -11.96 -23.23 -21.27
CA ALA A 345 -11.59 -23.78 -19.95
C ALA A 345 -10.83 -22.80 -19.04
N ILE A 346 -10.33 -21.69 -19.61
CA ILE A 346 -9.47 -20.72 -18.91
C ILE A 346 -9.96 -19.27 -19.07
N VAL A 347 -11.10 -19.05 -19.75
CA VAL A 347 -11.60 -17.70 -20.10
C VAL A 347 -11.62 -16.77 -18.89
N ALA A 348 -12.13 -17.26 -17.76
CA ALA A 348 -12.31 -16.49 -16.54
C ALA A 348 -11.01 -16.12 -15.80
N ALA A 349 -9.85 -16.49 -16.33
CA ALA A 349 -8.55 -16.02 -15.84
C ALA A 349 -7.84 -15.10 -16.84
N VAL A 350 -8.48 -14.78 -17.98
CA VAL A 350 -7.85 -14.03 -19.07
C VAL A 350 -8.83 -13.07 -19.77
N ASP A 351 -10.03 -12.87 -19.23
CA ASP A 351 -11.08 -12.06 -19.85
C ASP A 351 -11.05 -10.59 -19.40
N SER A 352 -10.18 -10.25 -18.44
CA SER A 352 -10.10 -8.92 -17.83
C SER A 352 -11.38 -8.52 -17.08
N ASP A 353 -12.20 -9.49 -16.70
CA ASP A 353 -13.38 -9.28 -15.87
C ASP A 353 -13.01 -9.46 -14.39
N VAL A 354 -13.21 -8.39 -13.62
CA VAL A 354 -12.85 -8.36 -12.19
C VAL A 354 -13.73 -9.29 -11.34
N ASP A 355 -14.88 -9.71 -11.85
CA ASP A 355 -15.88 -10.52 -11.15
C ASP A 355 -15.84 -12.02 -11.54
N THR A 356 -14.90 -12.43 -12.40
CA THR A 356 -14.73 -13.84 -12.78
C THR A 356 -13.40 -14.40 -12.26
N PHE A 357 -13.33 -15.73 -12.21
CA PHE A 357 -12.09 -16.44 -11.88
C PHE A 357 -12.08 -17.85 -12.44
N TRP A 358 -10.88 -18.34 -12.76
CA TRP A 358 -10.64 -19.76 -12.98
C TRP A 358 -10.47 -20.49 -11.64
N SER A 359 -11.06 -21.68 -11.52
CA SER A 359 -10.89 -22.56 -10.36
C SER A 359 -10.06 -23.79 -10.72
N ALA A 360 -9.09 -24.11 -9.87
CA ALA A 360 -8.47 -25.42 -9.85
C ALA A 360 -9.51 -26.52 -9.51
N PRO A 361 -9.23 -27.80 -9.83
CA PRO A 361 -10.10 -28.90 -9.42
C PRO A 361 -10.36 -28.90 -7.92
N HIS A 362 -11.60 -29.19 -7.52
CA HIS A 362 -12.00 -29.21 -6.12
C HIS A 362 -11.10 -30.13 -5.28
N GLY A 363 -10.62 -29.62 -4.14
CA GLY A 363 -9.73 -30.34 -3.22
C GLY A 363 -8.28 -30.52 -3.72
N SER A 364 -7.90 -29.85 -4.80
CA SER A 364 -6.52 -29.86 -5.28
C SER A 364 -5.63 -28.88 -4.50
N HIS A 365 -4.42 -29.31 -4.18
CA HIS A 365 -3.37 -28.48 -3.57
C HIS A 365 -2.27 -28.11 -4.57
N SER A 366 -2.48 -28.44 -5.85
CA SER A 366 -1.62 -28.14 -6.98
C SER A 366 -2.45 -28.22 -8.25
N ALA A 367 -2.16 -27.36 -9.22
CA ALA A 367 -2.88 -27.30 -10.47
C ALA A 367 -2.08 -26.57 -11.54
N MET A 368 -2.49 -26.70 -12.80
CA MET A 368 -1.83 -26.04 -13.93
C MET A 368 -2.88 -25.29 -14.74
N LEU A 369 -2.68 -23.98 -14.87
CA LEU A 369 -3.40 -23.15 -15.82
C LEU A 369 -2.50 -22.96 -17.03
N GLU A 370 -2.83 -23.63 -18.14
CA GLU A 370 -2.04 -23.59 -19.38
C GLU A 370 -2.67 -22.67 -20.44
N LEU A 371 -1.88 -21.73 -20.94
CA LEU A 371 -2.18 -20.89 -22.08
C LEU A 371 -1.56 -21.50 -23.34
N HIS A 372 -2.37 -21.64 -24.40
CA HIS A 372 -1.93 -22.15 -25.70
C HIS A 372 -2.17 -21.09 -26.76
N PHE A 373 -1.11 -20.64 -27.42
CA PHE A 373 -1.19 -19.56 -28.40
C PHE A 373 -1.24 -20.09 -29.83
N LYS A 374 -1.99 -19.40 -30.71
CA LYS A 374 -2.07 -19.73 -32.14
C LYS A 374 -0.72 -19.61 -32.84
N GLN A 375 0.08 -18.62 -32.41
CA GLN A 375 1.45 -18.37 -32.83
C GLN A 375 2.29 -18.09 -31.58
N PRO A 376 3.60 -18.38 -31.59
CA PRO A 376 4.48 -18.00 -30.50
C PRO A 376 4.43 -16.48 -30.25
N ILE A 377 4.37 -16.07 -28.98
CA ILE A 377 4.38 -14.66 -28.58
C ILE A 377 5.67 -14.34 -27.81
N THR A 378 6.11 -13.08 -27.86
CA THR A 378 7.27 -12.58 -27.13
C THR A 378 6.83 -11.74 -25.94
N PHE A 379 7.38 -12.02 -24.76
CA PHE A 379 7.00 -11.39 -23.50
C PHE A 379 8.15 -11.50 -22.47
N ASP A 380 8.13 -10.65 -21.45
CA ASP A 380 9.15 -10.52 -20.41
C ASP A 380 8.57 -10.31 -18.99
N ALA A 381 7.24 -10.22 -18.87
CA ALA A 381 6.56 -10.16 -17.60
C ALA A 381 5.27 -10.99 -17.59
N ALA A 382 4.91 -11.50 -16.42
CA ALA A 382 3.62 -12.11 -16.14
C ALA A 382 2.98 -11.45 -14.93
N LEU A 383 1.68 -11.14 -15.03
CA LEU A 383 0.88 -10.60 -13.93
C LEU A 383 -0.15 -11.65 -13.53
N THR A 384 -0.15 -12.03 -12.26
CA THR A 384 -1.08 -13.01 -11.72
C THR A 384 -1.88 -12.41 -10.57
N MET A 385 -3.18 -12.71 -10.48
CA MET A 385 -4.07 -12.25 -9.42
C MET A 385 -4.89 -13.42 -8.87
N GLU A 386 -4.97 -13.56 -7.56
CA GLU A 386 -5.90 -14.51 -6.92
C GLU A 386 -7.29 -13.89 -6.75
N TRP A 387 -8.31 -14.75 -6.73
CA TRP A 387 -9.67 -14.38 -6.31
C TRP A 387 -9.74 -14.29 -4.79
N LEU A 388 -9.45 -13.10 -4.26
CA LEU A 388 -9.29 -12.92 -2.82
C LEU A 388 -10.57 -13.06 -1.99
N ASN A 389 -11.77 -13.07 -2.61
CA ASN A 389 -13.02 -13.28 -1.85
C ASN A 389 -13.04 -14.65 -1.16
N ASP A 390 -12.26 -15.62 -1.66
CA ASP A 390 -12.07 -16.92 -1.02
C ASP A 390 -10.82 -17.02 -0.14
N GLY A 391 -10.08 -15.92 0.03
CA GLY A 391 -8.82 -15.86 0.75
C GLY A 391 -7.61 -15.88 -0.18
N GLN A 392 -6.43 -15.96 0.42
CA GLN A 392 -5.15 -16.11 -0.28
C GLN A 392 -4.73 -17.57 -0.18
N LEU A 393 -4.79 -18.29 -1.29
CA LEU A 393 -4.76 -19.76 -1.31
C LEU A 393 -3.44 -20.31 -1.84
N VAL A 394 -2.81 -19.66 -2.81
CA VAL A 394 -1.56 -20.11 -3.42
C VAL A 394 -0.39 -19.85 -2.47
N GLN A 395 0.39 -20.91 -2.20
CA GLN A 395 1.57 -20.86 -1.34
C GLN A 395 2.89 -20.95 -2.09
N LYS A 396 2.86 -21.55 -3.27
CA LYS A 396 4.01 -21.68 -4.14
C LYS A 396 3.55 -21.87 -5.57
N TYR A 397 4.18 -21.17 -6.50
CA TYR A 397 3.91 -21.33 -7.91
C TYR A 397 5.18 -21.14 -8.74
N ALA A 398 5.09 -21.51 -10.00
CA ALA A 398 6.09 -21.22 -11.01
C ALA A 398 5.42 -20.78 -12.31
N ILE A 399 6.07 -19.88 -13.04
CA ILE A 399 5.73 -19.59 -14.43
C ILE A 399 6.67 -20.41 -15.30
N GLU A 400 6.09 -21.20 -16.19
CA GLU A 400 6.82 -22.14 -17.02
C GLU A 400 6.43 -21.97 -18.48
N VAL A 401 7.40 -22.12 -19.38
CA VAL A 401 7.23 -21.93 -20.81
C VAL A 401 7.67 -23.20 -21.55
N TRP A 402 6.97 -23.54 -22.63
CA TRP A 402 7.31 -24.72 -23.42
C TRP A 402 8.40 -24.37 -24.43
N GLN A 403 9.59 -24.94 -24.25
CA GLN A 403 10.72 -24.75 -25.14
C GLN A 403 11.42 -26.08 -25.42
N LYS A 404 11.76 -26.33 -26.69
CA LYS A 404 12.53 -27.50 -27.12
C LYS A 404 11.97 -28.83 -26.58
N GLY A 405 10.63 -28.96 -26.58
CA GLY A 405 9.95 -30.19 -26.15
C GLY A 405 9.84 -30.41 -24.65
N LYS A 406 10.14 -29.41 -23.81
CA LYS A 406 9.99 -29.49 -22.35
C LYS A 406 9.50 -28.19 -21.74
N TRP A 407 8.95 -28.28 -20.53
CA TRP A 407 8.64 -27.12 -19.70
C TRP A 407 9.93 -26.58 -19.07
N VAL A 408 10.15 -25.28 -19.21
CA VAL A 408 11.27 -24.55 -18.62
C VAL A 408 10.71 -23.49 -17.69
N ARG A 409 11.18 -23.48 -16.44
CA ARG A 409 10.81 -22.48 -15.44
C ARG A 409 11.51 -21.16 -15.69
N VAL A 410 10.75 -20.07 -15.70
CA VAL A 410 11.24 -18.71 -15.94
C VAL A 410 11.07 -17.81 -14.72
N ALA A 411 10.12 -18.13 -13.84
CA ALA A 411 9.95 -17.50 -12.53
C ALA A 411 9.41 -18.51 -11.51
N GLN A 412 9.66 -18.24 -10.22
CA GLN A 412 9.13 -19.00 -9.09
C GLN A 412 8.99 -18.09 -7.88
N ALA A 413 7.85 -18.13 -7.23
CA ALA A 413 7.59 -17.36 -6.01
C ALA A 413 6.63 -18.12 -5.08
N GLN A 414 6.29 -17.50 -3.96
CA GLN A 414 5.37 -18.07 -2.97
C GLN A 414 3.95 -17.52 -3.11
N ALA A 415 3.76 -16.28 -2.64
CA ALA A 415 2.47 -15.64 -2.54
C ALA A 415 2.13 -14.86 -3.83
N ILE A 416 0.87 -14.97 -4.27
CA ILE A 416 0.33 -14.14 -5.36
C ILE A 416 -0.50 -13.00 -4.75
N GLY A 417 -1.55 -13.33 -4.00
CA GLY A 417 -2.42 -12.32 -3.39
C GLY A 417 -3.16 -11.50 -4.44
N LYS A 418 -3.35 -10.20 -4.16
CA LYS A 418 -4.12 -9.29 -5.03
C LYS A 418 -3.51 -9.19 -6.42
N MET A 419 -2.18 -9.09 -6.49
CA MET A 419 -1.44 -8.98 -7.74
C MET A 419 0.02 -9.40 -7.51
N LYS A 420 0.60 -10.07 -8.48
CA LYS A 420 2.02 -10.40 -8.50
C LYS A 420 2.55 -10.28 -9.91
N ILE A 421 3.50 -9.36 -10.10
CA ILE A 421 4.21 -9.15 -11.37
C ILE A 421 5.57 -9.84 -11.27
N ASP A 422 5.75 -10.88 -12.06
CA ASP A 422 7.01 -11.60 -12.20
C ASP A 422 7.73 -11.15 -13.48
N HIS A 423 8.95 -10.64 -13.33
CA HIS A 423 9.81 -10.25 -14.45
C HIS A 423 10.83 -11.35 -14.76
N PHE A 424 11.12 -11.56 -16.03
CA PHE A 424 12.13 -12.49 -16.52
C PHE A 424 12.70 -12.02 -17.85
N GLY A 425 13.77 -12.67 -18.33
CA GLY A 425 14.36 -12.32 -19.62
C GLY A 425 13.37 -12.52 -20.76
N SER A 426 13.29 -11.55 -21.68
CA SER A 426 12.44 -11.63 -22.88
C SER A 426 12.63 -12.95 -23.62
N LEU A 427 11.52 -13.63 -23.88
CA LEU A 427 11.50 -14.94 -24.52
C LEU A 427 10.29 -15.08 -25.43
N THR A 428 10.36 -16.07 -26.33
CA THR A 428 9.27 -16.39 -27.26
C THR A 428 8.76 -17.80 -27.01
N ALA A 429 7.46 -17.98 -26.81
CA ALA A 429 6.86 -19.30 -26.55
C ALA A 429 5.43 -19.40 -27.10
N SER A 430 5.03 -20.63 -27.50
CA SER A 430 3.66 -20.93 -27.94
C SER A 430 2.78 -21.51 -26.83
N ARG A 431 3.39 -21.94 -25.72
CA ARG A 431 2.68 -22.42 -24.53
C ARG A 431 3.34 -21.87 -23.29
N VAL A 432 2.51 -21.40 -22.36
CA VAL A 432 2.91 -20.83 -21.08
C VAL A 432 1.97 -21.40 -20.04
N ARG A 433 2.45 -21.64 -18.82
CA ARG A 433 1.57 -22.05 -17.73
C ARG A 433 1.93 -21.39 -16.42
N LEU A 434 0.88 -21.10 -15.65
CA LEU A 434 0.97 -20.91 -14.22
C LEU A 434 0.87 -22.31 -13.58
N ASN A 435 1.97 -22.77 -13.00
CA ASN A 435 2.08 -24.04 -12.32
C ASN A 435 1.97 -23.80 -10.81
N ILE A 436 0.79 -24.04 -10.23
CA ILE A 436 0.55 -23.96 -8.79
C ILE A 436 1.17 -25.20 -8.16
N LEU A 437 2.25 -24.98 -7.42
CA LEU A 437 3.06 -26.04 -6.81
C LEU A 437 2.54 -26.44 -5.42
N SER A 438 1.92 -25.49 -4.72
CA SER A 438 1.28 -25.70 -3.42
C SER A 438 0.18 -24.66 -3.21
N SER A 439 -0.98 -25.09 -2.72
CA SER A 439 -2.07 -24.23 -2.27
C SER A 439 -2.79 -24.85 -1.08
N VAL A 440 -3.42 -24.01 -0.25
CA VAL A 440 -4.14 -24.48 0.95
C VAL A 440 -5.45 -25.19 0.57
N ASP A 441 -6.12 -24.72 -0.46
CA ASP A 441 -7.26 -25.38 -1.09
C ASP A 441 -7.15 -25.19 -2.62
N ALA A 442 -8.18 -25.58 -3.37
CA ALA A 442 -8.30 -25.33 -4.80
C ALA A 442 -8.06 -23.83 -5.09
N ALA A 443 -7.00 -23.52 -5.82
CA ALA A 443 -6.64 -22.14 -6.12
C ALA A 443 -7.66 -21.51 -7.08
N HIS A 444 -8.02 -20.25 -6.80
CA HIS A 444 -8.89 -19.45 -7.64
C HIS A 444 -8.09 -18.27 -8.21
N ILE A 445 -7.92 -18.25 -9.53
CA ILE A 445 -7.09 -17.26 -10.24
C ILE A 445 -8.02 -16.31 -10.98
N ARG A 446 -8.02 -15.04 -10.55
CA ARG A 446 -8.80 -13.96 -11.18
C ARG A 446 -8.19 -13.60 -12.53
N GLU A 447 -6.88 -13.42 -12.59
CA GLU A 447 -6.18 -13.03 -13.83
C GLU A 447 -4.81 -13.70 -13.95
N PHE A 448 -4.45 -14.11 -15.17
CA PHE A 448 -3.13 -14.54 -15.57
C PHE A 448 -2.76 -13.94 -16.93
N GLN A 449 -1.97 -12.88 -16.88
CA GLN A 449 -1.70 -12.00 -18.01
C GLN A 449 -0.21 -12.02 -18.38
N LEU A 450 0.10 -11.75 -19.65
CA LEU A 450 1.46 -11.70 -20.15
C LEU A 450 1.69 -10.36 -20.87
N PHE A 451 2.84 -9.75 -20.60
CA PHE A 451 3.20 -8.43 -21.12
C PHE A 451 4.60 -8.45 -21.74
N ASN A 452 4.79 -7.59 -22.74
CA ASN A 452 6.10 -7.24 -23.28
C ASN A 452 6.36 -5.77 -22.94
N ILE A 453 7.00 -5.54 -21.78
CA ILE A 453 7.25 -4.20 -21.25
C ILE A 453 8.56 -3.61 -21.77
N GLY A 454 9.45 -4.45 -22.32
CA GLY A 454 10.76 -4.08 -22.79
C GLY A 454 11.72 -3.91 -21.61
N ASN A 455 12.84 -4.66 -21.64
CA ASN A 455 13.89 -4.61 -20.61
C ASN A 455 14.38 -3.18 -20.32
N SER A 456 13.84 -2.53 -19.29
CA SER A 456 14.54 -1.50 -18.53
C SER A 456 15.03 -2.13 -17.21
N ARG A 457 16.10 -2.94 -17.32
CA ARG A 457 16.89 -3.59 -16.26
C ARG A 457 16.45 -4.99 -15.84
N ALA A 458 17.34 -5.94 -16.12
CA ALA A 458 17.47 -7.18 -15.37
C ALA A 458 17.56 -6.85 -13.87
N ALA A 459 16.64 -7.41 -13.09
CA ALA A 459 16.75 -7.42 -11.64
C ALA A 459 17.93 -8.31 -11.24
N HIS A 460 18.87 -7.73 -10.49
CA HIS A 460 19.82 -8.45 -9.64
C HIS A 460 19.33 -8.40 -8.21
#